data_AF-A0A0F8WEF1-F1
#
_entry.id   AF-A0A0F8WEF1-F1
#
_cell.length_a   1.000
_cell.length_b   1.000
_cell.length_c   1.000
_cell.angle_alpha   90.00
_cell.angle_beta   90.00
_cell.angle_gamma   90.00
#
_symmetry.space_group_name_H-M   'P 1'
#
loop_
_entity.id
_entity.type
_entity.pdbx_description
1 polymer ?
#
loop_
_entity_poly.entity_id
_entity_poly.type
_entity_poly.pdbx_seq_one_letter_code
_entity_poly.pdbx_strand_id
1 'polypeptide(L)'
;MSRHSKQIYEDVAEVFHGEATVDNLAHDFADLFAADNPPRCVNCGEPATTTGGGSCHYVPQLGEHNFEGGFDRERFLAACGLTTETEVRHGL
;
A
#
# COMPACT_ATOMS: atom_id res chain seq x y z
N MET A 1 8.22 -9.70 -22.54
CA MET A 1 8.13 -9.19 -21.15
C MET A 1 6.74 -8.65 -20.94
N SER A 2 6.08 -8.94 -19.82
CA SER A 2 4.71 -8.45 -19.58
C SER A 2 4.75 -6.94 -19.33
N ARG A 3 3.67 -6.22 -19.64
CA ARG A 3 3.57 -4.77 -19.38
C ARG A 3 3.83 -4.43 -17.91
N HIS A 4 3.51 -5.33 -16.99
CA HIS A 4 3.67 -5.12 -15.55
C HIS A 4 5.14 -5.05 -15.13
N SER A 5 6.03 -5.80 -15.79
CA SER A 5 7.47 -5.75 -15.47
C SER A 5 8.09 -4.39 -15.80
N LYS A 6 7.63 -3.72 -16.87
CA LYS A 6 8.18 -2.41 -17.27
C LYS A 6 7.78 -1.31 -16.30
N GLN A 7 6.53 -1.32 -15.85
CA GLN A 7 6.02 -0.34 -14.89
C GLN A 7 6.80 -0.40 -13.57
N ILE A 8 7.09 -1.61 -13.07
CA ILE A 8 7.88 -1.79 -11.85
C ILE A 8 9.26 -1.12 -11.94
N TYR A 9 9.94 -1.22 -13.09
CA TYR A 9 11.25 -0.58 -13.26
C TYR A 9 11.16 0.95 -13.33
N GLU A 10 10.08 1.48 -13.91
CA GLU A 10 9.84 2.92 -14.00
C GLU A 10 9.49 3.50 -12.63
N ASP A 11 8.61 2.83 -11.88
CA ASP A 11 8.22 3.23 -10.52
C ASP A 11 9.42 3.19 -9.56
N VAL A 12 10.26 2.14 -9.65
CA VAL A 12 11.51 2.07 -8.87
C VAL A 12 12.47 3.19 -9.26
N ALA A 13 12.60 3.51 -10.54
CA ALA A 13 13.50 4.58 -10.97
C ALA A 13 13.06 5.95 -10.44
N GLU A 14 11.75 6.23 -10.41
CA GLU A 14 11.18 7.46 -9.87
C GLU A 14 11.56 7.67 -8.39
N VAL A 15 11.48 6.59 -7.60
CA VAL A 15 11.86 6.57 -6.18
C VAL A 15 13.34 6.93 -5.96
N PHE A 16 14.23 6.57 -6.88
CA PHE A 16 15.66 6.87 -6.78
C PHE A 16 16.08 8.24 -7.35
N HIS A 17 15.17 9.00 -7.98
CA HIS A 17 15.51 10.27 -8.64
C HIS A 17 15.52 11.50 -7.72
N GLY A 18 14.96 11.42 -6.51
CA GLY A 18 15.09 12.45 -5.49
C GLY A 18 16.33 12.26 -4.62
N GLU A 19 16.81 13.32 -3.96
CA GLU A 19 17.71 13.22 -2.79
C GLU A 19 16.96 12.55 -1.61
N ALA A 20 16.47 11.33 -1.84
CA ALA A 20 15.64 10.61 -0.91
C ALA A 20 16.51 10.15 0.27
N THR A 21 16.14 10.60 1.47
CA THR A 21 16.62 9.97 2.69
C THR A 21 16.18 8.51 2.70
N VAL A 22 16.89 7.66 3.44
CA VAL A 22 16.52 6.24 3.62
C VAL A 22 15.07 6.11 4.10
N ASP A 23 14.59 7.08 4.88
CA ASP A 23 13.21 7.17 5.36
C ASP A 23 12.20 7.33 4.22
N ASN A 24 12.46 8.24 3.29
CA ASN A 24 11.60 8.45 2.12
C ASN A 24 11.55 7.20 1.24
N LEU A 25 12.72 6.58 1.02
CA LEU A 25 12.82 5.34 0.25
C LEU A 25 12.00 4.19 0.87
N ALA A 26 12.02 4.07 2.20
CA ALA A 26 11.21 3.08 2.90
C ALA A 26 9.71 3.37 2.81
N HIS A 27 9.30 4.64 2.85
CA HIS A 27 7.91 5.02 2.59
C HIS A 27 7.47 4.65 1.17
N ASP A 28 8.28 4.97 0.16
CA ASP A 28 7.96 4.67 -1.23
C ASP A 28 7.85 3.17 -1.49
N PHE A 29 8.76 2.37 -0.94
CA PHE A 29 8.65 0.91 -1.00
C PHE A 29 7.40 0.38 -0.28
N ALA A 30 7.08 0.94 0.89
CA ALA A 30 5.89 0.53 1.62
C ALA A 30 4.61 0.80 0.82
N ASP A 31 4.56 1.93 0.10
CA ASP A 31 3.44 2.29 -0.77
C ASP A 31 3.38 1.39 -2.02
N LEU A 32 4.52 1.08 -2.65
CA LEU A 32 4.60 0.13 -3.78
C LEU A 32 4.15 -1.28 -3.38
N PHE A 33 4.58 -1.78 -2.22
CA PHE A 33 4.17 -3.09 -1.72
C PHE A 33 2.69 -3.14 -1.34
N ALA A 34 2.14 -2.06 -0.79
CA ALA A 34 0.71 -1.94 -0.53
C ALA A 34 -0.12 -1.92 -1.83
N ALA A 35 0.40 -1.28 -2.88
CA ALA A 35 -0.25 -1.24 -4.19
C ALA A 35 -0.24 -2.61 -4.90
N ASP A 36 0.86 -3.37 -4.79
CA ASP A 36 0.99 -4.69 -5.41
C ASP A 36 0.25 -5.79 -4.63
N ASN A 37 0.17 -5.66 -3.30
CA ASN A 37 -0.54 -6.59 -2.43
C ASN A 37 -1.65 -5.89 -1.62
N PRO A 38 -2.74 -5.45 -2.29
CA PRO A 38 -3.84 -4.81 -1.62
C PRO A 38 -4.69 -5.81 -0.82
N PRO A 39 -5.38 -5.36 0.24
CA PRO A 39 -6.35 -6.18 0.94
C PRO A 39 -7.49 -6.58 -0.02
N ARG A 40 -8.06 -7.76 0.22
CA ARG A 40 -9.09 -8.35 -0.66
C ARG A 40 -10.40 -8.50 0.08
N CYS A 41 -11.50 -8.28 -0.64
CA CYS A 41 -12.82 -8.53 -0.10
C CYS A 41 -12.96 -10.03 0.22
N VAL A 42 -13.34 -10.36 1.45
CA VAL A 42 -13.56 -11.77 1.88
C VAL A 42 -14.68 -12.42 1.07
N ASN A 43 -15.67 -11.64 0.66
CA ASN A 43 -16.86 -12.14 -0.02
C ASN A 43 -16.67 -12.25 -1.55
N CYS A 44 -15.87 -11.36 -2.14
CA CYS A 44 -15.74 -11.25 -3.60
C CYS A 44 -14.36 -11.63 -4.14
N GLY A 45 -13.33 -11.65 -3.29
CA GLY A 45 -11.93 -11.84 -3.70
C GLY A 45 -11.29 -10.63 -4.41
N GLU A 46 -12.09 -9.62 -4.73
CA GLU A 46 -11.65 -8.40 -5.42
C GLU A 46 -10.77 -7.52 -4.52
N PRO A 47 -9.70 -6.92 -5.07
CA PRO A 47 -8.80 -6.03 -4.33
C PRO A 47 -9.45 -4.66 -4.05
N ALA A 48 -9.09 -4.04 -2.93
CA ALA A 48 -9.64 -2.75 -2.50
C ALA A 48 -9.25 -1.55 -3.41
N THR A 49 -8.27 -1.70 -4.29
CA THR A 49 -7.54 -0.58 -4.95
C THR A 49 -8.09 -0.13 -6.30
N THR A 50 -9.23 -0.63 -6.77
CA THR A 50 -9.73 -0.18 -8.08
C THR A 50 -10.43 1.19 -7.98
N THR A 51 -9.65 2.27 -8.14
CA THR A 51 -10.10 3.63 -8.55
C THR A 51 -10.75 3.64 -9.95
N GLY A 52 -11.18 2.48 -10.47
CA GLY A 52 -11.72 2.28 -11.80
C GLY A 52 -12.32 0.88 -11.96
N GLY A 53 -13.44 0.62 -11.29
CA GLY A 53 -14.44 -0.31 -11.84
C GLY A 53 -14.26 -1.81 -11.60
N GLY A 54 -13.50 -2.23 -10.59
CA GLY A 54 -13.65 -3.55 -9.98
C GLY A 54 -14.63 -3.43 -8.82
N SER A 55 -15.87 -3.10 -9.14
CA SER A 55 -16.86 -2.80 -8.12
C SER A 55 -17.16 -4.06 -7.31
N CYS A 56 -16.61 -4.08 -6.11
CA CYS A 56 -17.28 -4.57 -4.94
C CYS A 56 -18.62 -3.80 -4.80
N HIS A 57 -19.52 -3.95 -5.77
CA HIS A 57 -20.84 -3.33 -5.76
C HIS A 57 -21.51 -3.90 -4.54
N TYR A 58 -21.88 -3.03 -3.61
CA TYR A 58 -22.77 -3.35 -2.52
C TYR A 58 -23.96 -4.14 -3.09
N VAL A 59 -23.95 -5.46 -2.89
CA VAL A 59 -25.08 -6.31 -3.16
C VAL A 59 -25.79 -6.44 -1.81
N PRO A 60 -26.99 -5.86 -1.62
CA PRO A 60 -27.70 -5.91 -0.34
C PRO A 60 -27.91 -7.33 0.21
N GLN A 61 -27.74 -8.35 -0.64
CA GLN A 61 -27.92 -9.76 -0.36
C GLN A 61 -26.65 -10.45 0.19
N LEU A 62 -25.46 -9.83 0.09
CA LEU A 62 -24.17 -10.41 0.51
C LEU A 62 -23.57 -9.78 1.77
N GLY A 63 -24.24 -8.79 2.38
CA GLY A 63 -23.80 -8.15 3.61
C GLY A 63 -22.69 -7.11 3.41
N GLU A 64 -22.14 -6.61 4.52
CA GLU A 64 -20.99 -5.70 4.51
C GLU A 64 -19.76 -6.40 3.92
N HIS A 65 -19.08 -5.73 2.99
CA HIS A 65 -17.87 -6.25 2.38
C HIS A 65 -16.68 -5.93 3.29
N ASN A 66 -16.24 -6.93 4.04
CA ASN A 66 -15.02 -6.86 4.83
C ASN A 66 -13.81 -7.14 3.93
N PHE A 67 -12.71 -6.43 4.18
CA PHE A 67 -11.45 -6.60 3.47
C PHE A 67 -10.41 -7.14 4.45
N GLU A 68 -9.70 -8.20 4.05
CA GLU A 68 -8.68 -8.85 4.85
C GLU A 68 -7.40 -9.11 4.05
N GLY A 69 -6.30 -9.30 4.77
CA GLY A 69 -4.98 -9.55 4.21
C GLY A 69 -4.32 -8.28 3.65
N GLY A 70 -3.48 -8.47 2.63
CA GLY A 70 -2.68 -7.40 2.04
C GLY A 70 -1.35 -7.16 2.77
N PHE A 71 -0.57 -6.22 2.25
CA PHE A 71 0.69 -5.80 2.84
C PHE A 71 0.46 -4.82 4.01
N ASP A 72 1.04 -5.15 5.15
CA ASP A 72 0.98 -4.32 6.36
C ASP A 72 2.05 -3.23 6.31
N ARG A 73 1.66 -2.08 5.77
CA ARG A 73 2.50 -0.88 5.64
C ARG A 73 3.10 -0.43 6.97
N GLU A 74 2.29 -0.42 8.02
CA GLU A 74 2.71 0.09 9.34
C GLU A 74 3.75 -0.82 9.97
N ARG A 75 3.55 -2.13 9.90
CA ARG A 75 4.50 -3.11 10.40
C ARG A 75 5.83 -3.07 9.65
N PHE A 76 5.80 -2.87 8.33
CA PHE A 76 7.02 -2.70 7.53
C PHE A 76 7.80 -1.45 7.96
N LEU A 77 7.13 -0.30 8.04
CA LEU A 77 7.77 0.96 8.46
C LEU A 77 8.32 0.87 9.89
N ALA A 78 7.58 0.25 10.81
CA ALA A 78 8.07 -0.01 12.16
C ALA A 78 9.34 -0.88 12.16
N ALA A 79 9.41 -1.90 11.31
CA ALA A 79 10.61 -2.73 11.15
C ALA A 79 11.80 -1.95 10.54
N CYS A 80 11.52 -0.90 9.76
CA CYS A 80 12.53 0.06 9.29
C CYS A 80 12.94 1.09 10.36
N GLY A 81 12.35 1.07 11.56
CA GLY A 81 12.58 2.07 12.60
C GLY A 81 11.83 3.38 12.36
N LEU A 82 10.88 3.40 11.43
CA LEU A 82 10.06 4.55 11.02
C LEU A 82 8.67 4.47 11.64
N THR A 83 8.60 4.18 12.93
CA THR A 83 7.33 4.21 13.66
C THR A 83 6.71 5.59 13.48
N THR A 84 5.40 5.64 13.24
CA THR A 84 4.63 6.88 13.26
C THR A 84 4.65 7.44 14.70
N GLU A 85 5.72 8.12 15.07
CA GLU A 85 5.75 8.98 16.26
C GLU A 85 4.73 10.10 16.03
N THR A 86 3.48 9.82 16.35
CA THR A 86 2.47 10.86 16.61
C THR A 86 2.59 11.35 18.05
N GLU A 87 3.45 10.77 18.88
CA GLU A 87 3.83 11.27 20.21
C GLU A 87 5.33 10.91 20.36
N VAL A 88 6.33 11.79 20.46
CA VAL A 88 6.48 12.91 21.40
C VAL A 88 7.39 13.98 20.77
N ARG A 89 6.78 14.98 20.12
CA ARG A 89 7.40 16.30 19.88
C ARG A 89 6.57 17.42 20.52
N HIS A 90 6.33 17.26 21.81
CA HIS A 90 6.22 18.35 22.78
C HIS A 90 7.13 17.90 23.94
N GLY A 91 8.32 18.45 24.16
CA GLY A 91 8.63 19.87 24.22
C GLY A 91 8.82 20.22 25.69
N LEU A 92 10.11 20.23 26.11
CA LEU A 92 10.68 20.69 27.39
C LEU A 92 10.59 19.75 28.60
#